data_AF-A0A9D5UC43-F1
#
_entry.id   AF-A0A9D5UC43-F1
#
_cell.length_a   1.000
_cell.length_b   1.000
_cell.length_c   1.000
_cell.angle_alpha   90.00
_cell.angle_beta   90.00
_cell.angle_gamma   90.00
#
_symmetry.space_group_name_H-M   'P 1'
#
loop_
_entity.id
_entity.type
_entity.pdbx_description
1 polymer ?
#
loop_
_entity_poly.entity_id
_entity_poly.type
_entity_poly.pdbx_seq_one_letter_code
_entity_poly.pdbx_strand_id
1 'polypeptide(L)'
;MTSPLTAQPASSAEDLVALFDIRPSDTPTSPEARAAAISAPKFGTVFSDHMARISWNSTDGWIDRRIEKYGPLQLDPATAVLHYAQEIFEGLKAYRHQDGSVWTFRPEANAARFARSAHRLALPALSVDDFIGSITALVRTDIEWVPSGEEASLYLRPFMYASESFLGVRASLEAEYLVIASPVGPYFSGGVKPVSIWVDREYSRAGAGGTGDAKCGGNYASSLLPQTLAQEKGFEQVCFLDSSTGTYLEELGGMNVFVVKADGSVETPELTGSILEGVTRSSIIQLLTDRGHEVTERRIPLEELLADIRSGAVTEVFACGTAAVVTPIGRLGGSNFDHTIGGGGAGELTLAIRGELTDIQNGRAADRHGWMTRLA
;
A
#
# COMPACT_ATOMS: atom_id res chain seq x y z
N MET A 1 -6.01 -12.47 -21.90
CA MET A 1 -7.06 -12.94 -20.97
C MET A 1 -7.82 -11.71 -20.52
N THR A 2 -9.15 -11.76 -20.57
CA THR A 2 -10.04 -10.62 -20.32
C THR A 2 -9.80 -10.00 -18.96
N SER A 3 -9.47 -8.70 -18.93
CA SER A 3 -9.41 -7.87 -17.72
C SER A 3 -10.66 -8.09 -16.88
N PRO A 4 -10.56 -8.38 -15.57
CA PRO A 4 -11.72 -8.33 -14.72
C PRO A 4 -12.10 -6.85 -14.64
N LEU A 5 -13.22 -6.50 -15.28
CA LEU A 5 -13.94 -5.26 -15.06
C LEU A 5 -13.88 -4.94 -13.57
N THR A 6 -13.23 -3.84 -13.23
CA THR A 6 -13.28 -3.21 -11.92
C THR A 6 -14.75 -3.04 -11.57
N ALA A 7 -15.27 -3.89 -10.69
CA ALA A 7 -16.64 -3.78 -10.22
C ALA A 7 -16.74 -2.44 -9.48
N GLN A 8 -17.36 -1.44 -10.12
CA GLN A 8 -17.80 -0.24 -9.41
C GLN A 8 -18.76 -0.68 -8.30
N PRO A 9 -18.76 0.00 -7.13
CA PRO A 9 -19.75 -0.27 -6.10
C PRO A 9 -21.15 -0.18 -6.74
N ALA A 10 -21.99 -1.17 -6.48
CA ALA A 10 -23.36 -1.20 -7.02
C ALA A 10 -24.23 -0.10 -6.38
N SER A 11 -23.78 0.45 -5.26
CA SER A 11 -24.48 1.34 -4.35
C SER A 11 -23.91 2.77 -4.44
N SER A 12 -24.76 3.80 -4.30
CA SER A 12 -24.29 5.19 -4.29
C SER A 12 -23.49 5.49 -3.01
N ALA A 13 -22.72 6.59 -2.99
CA ALA A 13 -21.97 6.98 -1.79
C ALA A 13 -22.88 7.19 -0.56
N GLU A 14 -24.13 7.66 -0.76
CA GLU A 14 -25.11 7.79 0.32
C GLU A 14 -25.59 6.44 0.84
N ASP A 15 -25.87 5.49 -0.06
CA ASP A 15 -26.26 4.13 0.32
C ASP A 15 -25.15 3.43 1.10
N LEU A 16 -23.90 3.61 0.68
CA LEU A 16 -22.72 3.04 1.35
C LEU A 16 -22.53 3.60 2.76
N VAL A 17 -22.72 4.91 2.94
CA VAL A 17 -22.61 5.55 4.26
C VAL A 17 -23.77 5.15 5.18
N ALA A 18 -24.97 4.98 4.63
CA ALA A 18 -26.15 4.55 5.38
C ALA A 18 -26.03 3.13 5.98
N LEU A 19 -25.04 2.33 5.55
CA LEU A 19 -24.71 1.05 6.15
C LEU A 19 -24.11 1.18 7.57
N PHE A 20 -23.60 2.36 7.93
CA PHE A 20 -22.82 2.57 9.16
C PHE A 20 -23.58 3.42 10.18
N ASP A 21 -23.65 2.92 11.41
CA ASP A 21 -24.08 3.69 12.58
C ASP A 21 -22.97 4.66 13.02
N ILE A 22 -23.22 5.97 12.93
CA ILE A 22 -22.24 7.00 13.26
C ILE A 22 -22.36 7.35 14.75
N ARG A 23 -21.32 7.03 15.52
CA ARG A 23 -21.19 7.29 16.97
C ARG A 23 -20.08 8.33 17.20
N PRO A 24 -20.42 9.64 17.24
CA PRO A 24 -19.42 10.69 17.34
C PRO A 24 -18.59 10.61 18.63
N SER A 25 -17.34 11.04 18.55
CA SER A 25 -16.44 11.21 19.69
C SER A 25 -16.99 12.27 20.64
N ASP A 26 -17.01 11.94 21.94
CA ASP A 26 -17.34 12.84 23.03
C ASP A 26 -16.19 13.80 23.41
N THR A 27 -14.99 13.55 22.87
CA THR A 27 -13.79 14.36 23.09
C THR A 27 -13.04 14.60 21.76
N PRO A 28 -13.64 15.31 20.79
CA PRO A 28 -12.97 15.59 19.52
C PRO A 28 -11.74 16.48 19.72
N THR A 29 -10.72 16.29 18.89
CA THR A 29 -9.51 17.11 18.89
C THR A 29 -9.88 18.57 18.57
N SER A 30 -9.38 19.51 19.36
CA SER A 30 -9.64 20.95 19.12
C SER A 30 -9.13 21.37 17.74
N PRO A 31 -9.75 22.36 17.08
CA PRO A 31 -9.28 22.86 15.79
C PRO A 31 -7.79 23.23 15.78
N GLU A 32 -7.29 23.85 16.84
CA GLU A 32 -5.88 24.25 16.98
C GLU A 32 -4.96 23.05 17.10
N ALA A 33 -5.33 22.05 17.92
CA ALA A 33 -4.56 20.83 18.09
C ALA A 33 -4.52 20.00 16.79
N ARG A 34 -5.66 19.91 16.09
CA ARG A 34 -5.77 19.23 14.79
C ARG A 34 -4.90 19.92 13.73
N ALA A 35 -4.98 21.25 13.62
CA ALA A 35 -4.15 22.02 12.68
C ALA A 35 -2.65 21.83 12.95
N ALA A 36 -2.24 21.85 14.22
CA ALA A 36 -0.85 21.59 14.59
C ALA A 36 -0.41 20.17 14.20
N ALA A 37 -1.26 19.17 14.43
CA ALA A 37 -0.99 17.78 14.09
C ALA A 37 -0.87 17.55 12.57
N ILE A 38 -1.64 18.30 11.77
CA ILE A 38 -1.63 18.24 10.30
C ILE A 38 -0.44 19.00 9.69
N SER A 39 0.12 20.02 10.35
CA SER A 39 1.15 20.89 9.74
C SER A 39 2.48 20.21 9.44
N ALA A 40 2.84 19.16 10.18
CA ALA A 40 4.10 18.43 10.00
C ALA A 40 3.92 16.94 10.39
N PRO A 41 3.02 16.21 9.71
CA PRO A 41 2.63 14.90 10.15
C PRO A 41 3.71 13.89 9.74
N LYS A 42 4.25 13.16 10.73
CA LYS A 42 5.06 11.98 10.48
C LYS A 42 4.13 10.84 10.07
N PHE A 43 4.52 10.08 9.06
CA PHE A 43 3.70 8.99 8.52
C PHE A 43 3.28 8.02 9.62
N GLY A 44 1.96 7.88 9.83
CA GLY A 44 1.39 6.88 10.74
C GLY A 44 1.59 7.13 12.24
N THR A 45 1.89 8.36 12.68
CA THR A 45 2.09 8.67 14.11
C THR A 45 0.99 9.50 14.74
N VAL A 46 0.13 10.11 13.92
CA VAL A 46 -1.03 10.91 14.33
C VAL A 46 -2.26 10.26 13.72
N PHE A 47 -3.36 10.17 14.46
CA PHE A 47 -4.60 9.54 14.01
C PHE A 47 -5.78 10.49 14.17
N SER A 48 -6.80 10.31 13.33
CA SER A 48 -8.04 11.10 13.40
C SER A 48 -8.91 10.72 14.61
N ASP A 49 -10.00 11.46 14.83
CA ASP A 49 -10.82 11.33 16.03
C ASP A 49 -11.67 10.04 16.06
N HIS A 50 -11.89 9.41 14.92
CA HIS A 50 -12.74 8.23 14.76
C HIS A 50 -12.03 7.07 14.05
N MET A 51 -12.66 5.90 14.10
CA MET A 51 -12.32 4.73 13.31
C MET A 51 -13.60 4.04 12.82
N ALA A 52 -13.54 3.38 11.68
CA ALA A 52 -14.61 2.46 11.26
C ALA A 52 -14.38 1.08 11.89
N ARG A 53 -15.46 0.38 12.23
CA ARG A 53 -15.40 -0.99 12.75
C ARG A 53 -16.59 -1.83 12.31
N ILE A 54 -16.32 -3.09 12.01
CA ILE A 54 -17.33 -4.10 11.69
C ILE A 54 -16.90 -5.42 12.34
N SER A 55 -17.79 -6.02 13.10
CA SER A 55 -17.53 -7.30 13.77
C SER A 55 -18.05 -8.45 12.90
N TRP A 56 -17.39 -9.60 12.95
CA TRP A 56 -17.82 -10.80 12.26
C TRP A 56 -17.83 -11.99 13.20
N ASN A 57 -18.85 -12.84 13.08
CA ASN A 57 -18.84 -14.17 13.67
C ASN A 57 -19.39 -15.21 12.68
N SER A 58 -19.02 -16.48 12.88
CA SER A 58 -19.41 -17.57 11.99
C SER A 58 -20.92 -17.88 11.92
N THR A 59 -21.73 -17.37 12.85
CA THR A 59 -23.18 -17.60 12.91
C THR A 59 -23.95 -16.50 12.17
N ASP A 60 -23.62 -15.23 12.43
CA ASP A 60 -24.37 -14.06 11.95
C ASP A 60 -23.70 -13.38 10.74
N GLY A 61 -22.45 -13.72 10.44
CA GLY A 61 -21.66 -13.02 9.43
C GLY A 61 -21.22 -11.64 9.92
N TRP A 62 -21.22 -10.65 9.03
CA TRP A 62 -20.82 -9.27 9.31
C TRP A 62 -21.93 -8.46 9.99
N ILE A 63 -21.66 -7.94 11.18
CA ILE A 63 -22.59 -7.24 12.05
C ILE A 63 -21.95 -5.96 12.63
N ASP A 64 -22.78 -5.10 13.25
CA ASP A 64 -22.35 -3.88 13.98
C ASP A 64 -21.40 -2.96 13.20
N ARG A 65 -21.82 -2.60 11.98
CA ARG A 65 -21.15 -1.60 11.12
C ARG A 65 -21.26 -0.22 11.76
N ARG A 66 -20.12 0.37 12.13
CA ARG A 66 -20.11 1.63 12.86
C ARG A 66 -18.89 2.50 12.59
N ILE A 67 -19.07 3.79 12.76
CA ILE A 67 -17.98 4.75 12.98
C ILE A 67 -18.01 5.09 14.47
N GLU A 68 -16.89 4.91 15.16
CA GLU A 68 -16.79 5.16 16.60
C GLU A 68 -15.51 5.92 16.94
N LYS A 69 -15.41 6.42 18.17
CA LYS A 69 -14.22 7.09 18.69
C LYS A 69 -12.96 6.23 18.52
N TYR A 70 -11.89 6.80 17.96
CA TYR A 70 -10.59 6.16 17.89
C TYR A 70 -10.07 5.88 19.31
N GLY A 71 -9.63 4.65 19.58
CA GLY A 71 -9.20 4.26 20.91
C GLY A 71 -8.50 2.90 20.97
N PRO A 72 -7.96 2.54 22.14
CA PRO A 72 -7.27 1.27 22.32
C PRO A 72 -8.23 0.08 22.16
N LEU A 73 -7.75 -0.99 21.55
CA LEU A 73 -8.45 -2.26 21.48
C LEU A 73 -8.21 -3.06 22.77
N GLN A 74 -9.28 -3.55 23.39
CA GLN A 74 -9.18 -4.48 24.52
C GLN A 74 -9.25 -5.91 23.98
N LEU A 75 -8.17 -6.66 24.15
CA LEU A 75 -8.04 -8.04 23.67
C LEU A 75 -7.77 -8.96 24.84
N ASP A 76 -8.40 -10.14 24.84
CA ASP A 76 -8.00 -11.23 25.74
C ASP A 76 -6.57 -11.66 25.38
N PRO A 77 -5.70 -12.00 26.35
CA PRO A 77 -4.36 -12.49 26.06
C PRO A 77 -4.29 -13.72 25.15
N ALA A 78 -5.34 -14.53 25.07
CA ALA A 78 -5.48 -15.68 24.19
C ALA A 78 -6.08 -15.35 22.82
N THR A 79 -6.29 -14.07 22.48
CA THR A 79 -6.80 -13.68 21.15
C THR A 79 -5.86 -14.17 20.06
N ALA A 80 -6.39 -14.92 19.09
CA ALA A 80 -5.60 -15.69 18.14
C ALA A 80 -4.59 -14.86 17.32
N VAL A 81 -4.91 -13.60 17.00
CA VAL A 81 -3.97 -12.71 16.29
C VAL A 81 -2.64 -12.54 17.04
N LEU A 82 -2.66 -12.51 18.38
CA LEU A 82 -1.49 -12.32 19.22
C LEU A 82 -0.52 -13.52 19.20
N HIS A 83 -1.00 -14.69 18.76
CA HIS A 83 -0.24 -15.94 18.77
C HIS A 83 0.12 -16.42 17.37
N TYR A 84 -0.77 -16.23 16.39
CA TYR A 84 -0.66 -16.86 15.07
C TYR A 84 -0.72 -15.87 13.90
N ALA A 85 -0.74 -14.56 14.16
CA ALA A 85 -0.69 -13.50 13.14
C ALA A 85 -1.72 -13.70 12.00
N GLN A 86 -2.91 -14.21 12.33
CA GLN A 86 -4.03 -14.32 11.39
C GLN A 86 -4.65 -12.92 11.19
N GLU A 87 -3.93 -12.07 10.44
CA GLU A 87 -4.26 -10.67 10.20
C GLU A 87 -3.86 -10.22 8.79
N ILE A 88 -4.63 -9.27 8.26
CA ILE A 88 -4.41 -8.63 6.96
C ILE A 88 -4.63 -7.13 7.06
N PHE A 89 -4.07 -6.38 6.13
CA PHE A 89 -4.28 -4.94 6.07
C PHE A 89 -4.27 -4.42 4.64
N GLU A 90 -4.75 -3.20 4.48
CA GLU A 90 -4.69 -2.42 3.26
C GLU A 90 -4.06 -1.04 3.50
N GLY A 91 -3.74 -0.35 2.40
CA GLY A 91 -3.19 0.99 2.44
C GLY A 91 -3.61 1.78 1.21
N LEU A 92 -4.40 2.81 1.45
CA LEU A 92 -4.88 3.76 0.44
C LEU A 92 -4.90 5.18 1.03
N LYS A 93 -5.28 6.16 0.22
CA LYS A 93 -5.23 7.58 0.58
C LYS A 93 -6.51 8.28 0.17
N ALA A 94 -6.92 9.27 0.96
CA ALA A 94 -7.91 10.27 0.59
C ALA A 94 -7.21 11.61 0.32
N TYR A 95 -7.63 12.27 -0.75
CA TYR A 95 -7.01 13.47 -1.32
C TYR A 95 -8.06 14.56 -1.39
N ARG A 96 -7.76 15.73 -0.82
CA ARG A 96 -8.60 16.91 -0.99
C ARG A 96 -8.26 17.61 -2.30
N HIS A 97 -9.26 17.80 -3.14
CA HIS A 97 -9.13 18.55 -4.40
C HIS A 97 -9.35 20.05 -4.18
N GLN A 98 -9.03 20.87 -5.17
CA GLN A 98 -9.09 22.34 -5.06
C GLN A 98 -10.51 22.88 -4.81
N ASP A 99 -11.54 22.18 -5.27
CA ASP A 99 -12.94 22.52 -5.05
C ASP A 99 -13.46 22.13 -3.65
N GLY A 100 -12.61 21.54 -2.82
CA GLY A 100 -12.92 21.09 -1.46
C GLY A 100 -13.46 19.66 -1.39
N SER A 101 -13.80 19.03 -2.51
CA SER A 101 -14.20 17.63 -2.56
C SER A 101 -13.06 16.70 -2.15
N VAL A 102 -13.41 15.50 -1.66
CA VAL A 102 -12.42 14.51 -1.22
C VAL A 102 -12.59 13.23 -2.02
N TRP A 103 -11.47 12.71 -2.52
CA TRP A 103 -11.43 11.56 -3.41
C TRP A 103 -10.43 10.51 -2.93
N THR A 104 -10.60 9.28 -3.38
CA THR A 104 -9.63 8.20 -3.15
C THR A 104 -9.28 7.51 -4.46
N PHE A 105 -8.09 6.92 -4.51
CA PHE A 105 -7.52 6.32 -5.71
C PHE A 105 -7.71 4.81 -5.73
N ARG A 106 -8.49 4.31 -6.69
CA ARG A 106 -8.76 2.90 -7.00
C ARG A 106 -9.17 2.04 -5.78
N PRO A 107 -10.10 2.49 -4.92
CA PRO A 107 -10.45 1.77 -3.70
C PRO A 107 -11.02 0.37 -3.97
N GLU A 108 -11.62 0.13 -5.13
CA GLU A 108 -12.12 -1.19 -5.56
C GLU A 108 -10.97 -2.18 -5.76
N ALA A 109 -9.81 -1.71 -6.25
CA ALA A 109 -8.62 -2.55 -6.39
C ALA A 109 -8.04 -2.93 -5.02
N ASN A 110 -8.06 -2.00 -4.06
CA ASN A 110 -7.71 -2.28 -2.67
C ASN A 110 -8.69 -3.27 -2.03
N ALA A 111 -10.02 -3.08 -2.21
CA ALA A 111 -11.04 -3.99 -1.70
C ALA A 111 -10.87 -5.42 -2.25
N ALA A 112 -10.61 -5.54 -3.56
CA ALA A 112 -10.36 -6.83 -4.21
C ALA A 112 -9.10 -7.52 -3.66
N ARG A 113 -8.02 -6.77 -3.42
CA ARG A 113 -6.79 -7.33 -2.83
C ARG A 113 -6.96 -7.69 -1.35
N PHE A 114 -7.75 -6.91 -0.62
CA PHE A 114 -8.13 -7.22 0.76
C PHE A 114 -8.89 -8.54 0.84
N ALA A 115 -9.87 -8.75 -0.05
CA ALA A 115 -10.60 -10.02 -0.14
C ALA A 115 -9.69 -11.21 -0.51
N ARG A 116 -8.75 -11.04 -1.45
CA ARG A 116 -7.74 -12.08 -1.76
C ARG A 116 -6.85 -12.39 -0.56
N SER A 117 -6.43 -11.36 0.19
CA SER A 117 -5.65 -11.52 1.41
C SER A 117 -6.44 -12.26 2.49
N ALA A 118 -7.73 -11.93 2.66
CA ALA A 118 -8.60 -12.62 3.60
C ALA A 118 -8.73 -14.11 3.25
N HIS A 119 -8.97 -14.42 1.98
CA HIS A 119 -9.00 -15.80 1.50
C HIS A 119 -7.71 -16.55 1.80
N ARG A 120 -6.54 -15.97 1.49
CA ARG A 120 -5.23 -16.59 1.71
C ARG A 120 -4.95 -16.88 3.19
N LEU A 121 -5.49 -16.05 4.09
CA LEU A 121 -5.31 -16.14 5.54
C LEU A 121 -6.51 -16.82 6.24
N ALA A 122 -7.43 -17.44 5.50
CA ALA A 122 -8.64 -18.08 6.03
C ALA A 122 -9.48 -17.16 6.94
N LEU A 123 -9.54 -15.87 6.61
CA LEU A 123 -10.38 -14.86 7.23
C LEU A 123 -11.67 -14.66 6.39
N PRO A 124 -12.77 -14.17 7.01
CA PRO A 124 -14.01 -13.91 6.28
C PRO A 124 -13.82 -12.84 5.21
N ALA A 125 -14.43 -13.06 4.03
CA ALA A 125 -14.41 -12.07 2.97
C ALA A 125 -15.30 -10.87 3.34
N LEU A 126 -14.73 -9.65 3.26
CA LEU A 126 -15.49 -8.40 3.39
C LEU A 126 -16.02 -7.98 2.01
N SER A 127 -17.26 -7.49 1.95
CA SER A 127 -17.85 -7.00 0.70
C SER A 127 -17.16 -5.72 0.23
N VAL A 128 -17.21 -5.44 -1.08
CA VAL A 128 -16.70 -4.16 -1.64
C VAL A 128 -17.46 -2.98 -1.05
N ASP A 129 -18.78 -3.11 -0.89
CA ASP A 129 -19.64 -2.08 -0.31
C ASP A 129 -19.27 -1.79 1.16
N ASP A 130 -19.04 -2.83 1.99
CA ASP A 130 -18.59 -2.62 3.37
C ASP A 130 -17.18 -1.98 3.43
N PHE A 131 -16.27 -2.37 2.51
CA PHE A 131 -14.92 -1.81 2.45
C PHE A 131 -14.94 -0.33 2.04
N ILE A 132 -15.64 0.03 0.97
CA ILE A 132 -15.70 1.42 0.48
C ILE A 132 -16.59 2.27 1.38
N GLY A 133 -17.69 1.71 1.90
CA GLY A 133 -18.59 2.39 2.83
C GLY A 133 -17.89 2.76 4.14
N SER A 134 -17.07 1.88 4.71
CA SER A 134 -16.32 2.18 5.93
C SER A 134 -15.34 3.35 5.75
N ILE A 135 -14.64 3.38 4.61
CA ILE A 135 -13.72 4.46 4.23
C ILE A 135 -14.50 5.76 4.02
N THR A 136 -15.60 5.70 3.28
CA THR A 136 -16.42 6.88 2.94
C THR A 136 -17.03 7.49 4.19
N ALA A 137 -17.64 6.67 5.06
CA ALA A 137 -18.24 7.11 6.31
C ALA A 137 -17.20 7.68 7.28
N LEU A 138 -16.02 7.05 7.40
CA LEU A 138 -14.92 7.57 8.22
C LEU A 138 -14.42 8.92 7.69
N VAL A 139 -14.12 9.02 6.39
CA VAL A 139 -13.60 10.26 5.77
C VAL A 139 -14.60 11.40 5.87
N ARG A 140 -15.91 11.13 5.72
CA ARG A 140 -16.95 12.16 5.91
C ARG A 140 -17.05 12.62 7.36
N THR A 141 -16.92 11.69 8.31
CA THR A 141 -16.96 12.02 9.76
C THR A 141 -15.74 12.84 10.17
N ASP A 142 -14.55 12.44 9.70
CA ASP A 142 -13.27 13.07 9.99
C ASP A 142 -12.79 13.99 8.84
N ILE A 143 -13.72 14.66 8.14
CA ILE A 143 -13.39 15.43 6.93
C ILE A 143 -12.35 16.52 7.19
N GLU A 144 -12.36 17.09 8.39
CA GLU A 144 -11.43 18.12 8.83
C GLU A 144 -9.99 17.62 9.04
N TRP A 145 -9.80 16.30 9.11
CA TRP A 145 -8.48 15.68 9.17
C TRP A 145 -7.84 15.48 7.80
N VAL A 146 -8.61 15.59 6.71
CA VAL A 146 -8.06 15.48 5.36
C VAL A 146 -7.25 16.74 5.05
N PRO A 147 -5.92 16.65 4.95
CA PRO A 147 -5.09 17.83 4.80
C PRO A 147 -5.29 18.47 3.43
N SER A 148 -5.11 19.78 3.39
CA SER A 148 -4.96 20.56 2.17
C SER A 148 -3.48 20.83 1.93
N GLY A 149 -3.04 20.88 0.67
CA GLY A 149 -1.67 21.26 0.32
C GLY A 149 -1.02 20.29 -0.65
N GLU A 150 0.17 20.66 -1.10
CA GLU A 150 0.93 19.87 -2.06
C GLU A 150 1.47 18.59 -1.41
N GLU A 151 1.26 17.45 -2.08
CA GLU A 151 1.67 16.11 -1.61
C GLU A 151 1.14 15.70 -0.22
N ALA A 152 0.08 16.36 0.27
CA ALA A 152 -0.59 16.00 1.51
C ALA A 152 -1.80 15.09 1.23
N SER A 153 -2.04 14.11 2.10
CA SER A 153 -3.21 13.23 2.01
C SER A 153 -3.59 12.68 3.37
N LEU A 154 -4.77 12.08 3.49
CA LEU A 154 -5.15 11.29 4.64
C LEU A 154 -4.91 9.82 4.30
N TYR A 155 -3.92 9.20 4.93
CA TYR A 155 -3.66 7.78 4.76
C TYR A 155 -4.70 6.96 5.52
N LEU A 156 -5.30 6.00 4.83
CA LEU A 156 -6.34 5.11 5.34
C LEU A 156 -5.74 3.72 5.51
N ARG A 157 -5.92 3.14 6.69
CA ARG A 157 -5.45 1.80 7.05
C ARG A 157 -6.65 0.91 7.39
N PRO A 158 -7.27 0.27 6.40
CA PRO A 158 -8.15 -0.86 6.65
C PRO A 158 -7.34 -2.06 7.14
N PHE A 159 -7.83 -2.80 8.12
CA PHE A 159 -7.21 -4.04 8.59
C PHE A 159 -8.25 -4.99 9.17
N MET A 160 -7.94 -6.28 9.17
CA MET A 160 -8.76 -7.33 9.75
C MET A 160 -7.89 -8.30 10.52
N TYR A 161 -8.37 -8.75 11.68
CA TYR A 161 -7.66 -9.74 12.49
C TYR A 161 -8.62 -10.78 13.10
N ALA A 162 -8.08 -11.96 13.39
CA ALA A 162 -8.75 -13.00 14.16
C ALA A 162 -8.94 -12.57 15.63
N SER A 163 -10.19 -12.30 16.01
CA SER A 163 -10.55 -11.78 17.33
C SER A 163 -10.98 -12.86 18.33
N GLU A 164 -11.10 -14.12 17.91
CA GLU A 164 -11.51 -15.21 18.78
C GLU A 164 -10.40 -15.53 19.81
N SER A 165 -10.80 -15.83 21.06
CA SER A 165 -9.90 -16.19 22.15
C SER A 165 -9.70 -17.71 22.22
N PHE A 166 -8.59 -18.21 21.68
CA PHE A 166 -8.25 -19.63 21.70
C PHE A 166 -6.77 -19.89 21.34
N LEU A 167 -6.20 -20.99 21.85
CA LEU A 167 -4.80 -21.41 21.59
C LEU A 167 -4.70 -22.64 20.66
N GLY A 168 -5.82 -23.15 20.16
CA GLY A 168 -5.79 -24.19 19.13
C GLY A 168 -5.35 -23.60 17.79
N VAL A 169 -4.59 -24.34 16.97
CA VAL A 169 -4.23 -23.84 15.63
C VAL A 169 -5.33 -24.23 14.64
N ARG A 170 -6.23 -23.29 14.37
CA ARG A 170 -7.27 -23.37 13.31
C ARG A 170 -7.68 -21.97 12.86
N ALA A 171 -8.47 -21.86 11.80
CA ALA A 171 -9.09 -20.60 11.40
C ALA A 171 -10.05 -20.10 12.50
N SER A 172 -9.99 -18.79 12.77
CA SER A 172 -10.87 -18.10 13.70
C SER A 172 -12.34 -18.12 13.26
N LEU A 173 -13.24 -18.26 14.23
CA LEU A 173 -14.70 -18.14 14.06
C LEU A 173 -15.23 -16.75 14.38
N GLU A 174 -14.34 -15.83 14.78
CA GLU A 174 -14.62 -14.43 15.00
C GLU A 174 -13.52 -13.55 14.36
N ALA A 175 -13.90 -12.41 13.82
CA ALA A 175 -12.95 -11.45 13.27
C ALA A 175 -13.45 -10.03 13.48
N GLU A 176 -12.50 -9.10 13.50
CA GLU A 176 -12.76 -7.67 13.57
C GLU A 176 -12.13 -6.99 12.36
N TYR A 177 -12.91 -6.20 11.65
CA TYR A 177 -12.45 -5.31 10.59
C TYR A 177 -12.50 -3.86 11.07
N LEU A 178 -11.44 -3.10 10.83
CA LEU A 178 -11.35 -1.70 11.22
C LEU A 178 -10.73 -0.85 10.10
N VAL A 179 -11.03 0.45 10.13
CA VAL A 179 -10.29 1.47 9.36
C VAL A 179 -9.87 2.59 10.30
N ILE A 180 -8.58 2.90 10.31
CA ILE A 180 -8.03 4.08 10.99
C ILE A 180 -7.43 5.04 9.96
N ALA A 181 -7.45 6.33 10.26
CA ALA A 181 -6.94 7.37 9.36
C ALA A 181 -5.83 8.19 10.01
N SER A 182 -4.83 8.58 9.21
CA SER A 182 -3.64 9.29 9.65
C SER A 182 -3.25 10.36 8.62
N PRO A 183 -3.17 11.65 8.98
CA PRO A 183 -2.71 12.67 8.04
C PRO A 183 -1.25 12.38 7.67
N VAL A 184 -0.90 12.55 6.40
CA VAL A 184 0.47 12.33 5.90
C VAL A 184 0.88 13.47 4.98
N GLY A 185 2.10 13.95 5.17
CA GLY A 185 2.74 14.97 4.34
C GLY A 185 3.59 14.34 3.23
N PRO A 186 4.41 15.16 2.55
CA PRO A 186 5.35 14.66 1.56
C PRO A 186 6.30 13.63 2.20
N TYR A 187 6.50 12.51 1.50
CA TYR A 187 7.35 11.42 1.98
C TYR A 187 8.83 11.84 2.08
N PHE A 188 9.29 12.73 1.18
CA PHE A 188 10.65 13.24 1.14
C PHE A 188 10.67 14.75 1.42
N SER A 189 11.19 15.13 2.59
CA SER A 189 11.44 16.55 2.89
C SER A 189 12.53 17.10 1.96
N GLY A 190 12.16 18.05 1.09
CA GLY A 190 13.08 18.68 0.12
C GLY A 190 13.12 18.04 -1.26
N GLY A 191 12.04 17.38 -1.68
CA GLY A 191 11.89 16.78 -3.02
C GLY A 191 12.27 15.31 -3.06
N VAL A 192 11.89 14.64 -4.17
CA VAL A 192 12.12 13.21 -4.36
C VAL A 192 13.61 12.91 -4.42
N LYS A 193 14.09 12.07 -3.50
CA LYS A 193 15.49 11.67 -3.43
C LYS A 193 15.64 10.19 -3.80
N PRO A 194 16.65 9.83 -4.61
CA PRO A 194 16.96 8.44 -4.86
C PRO A 194 17.40 7.73 -3.59
N VAL A 195 16.93 6.49 -3.41
CA VAL A 195 17.26 5.66 -2.26
C VAL A 195 18.37 4.66 -2.61
N SER A 196 19.07 4.16 -1.58
CA SER A 196 20.03 3.07 -1.69
C SER A 196 19.40 1.74 -1.27
N ILE A 197 19.57 0.72 -2.10
CA ILE A 197 18.96 -0.60 -1.93
C ILE A 197 20.01 -1.68 -1.69
N TRP A 198 19.86 -2.44 -0.61
CA TRP A 198 20.62 -3.66 -0.36
C TRP A 198 19.88 -4.87 -0.92
N VAL A 199 20.51 -5.63 -1.81
CA VAL A 199 19.97 -6.89 -2.33
C VAL A 199 20.39 -8.02 -1.40
N ASP A 200 19.40 -8.59 -0.71
CA ASP A 200 19.60 -9.69 0.22
C ASP A 200 19.58 -11.04 -0.51
N ARG A 201 20.59 -11.86 -0.24
CA ARG A 201 20.73 -13.23 -0.75
C ARG A 201 20.55 -14.30 0.33
N GLU A 202 20.52 -13.90 1.60
CA GLU A 202 20.40 -14.80 2.75
C GLU A 202 18.93 -14.95 3.17
N TYR A 203 18.19 -13.84 3.18
CA TYR A 203 16.78 -13.82 3.54
C TYR A 203 15.89 -13.69 2.30
N SER A 204 14.68 -14.24 2.40
CA SER A 204 13.64 -14.11 1.38
C SER A 204 12.39 -13.51 2.00
N ARG A 205 11.67 -12.68 1.22
CA ARG A 205 10.42 -12.07 1.67
C ARG A 205 9.29 -13.09 1.79
N ALA A 206 9.14 -13.91 0.75
CA ALA A 206 8.13 -14.92 0.60
C ALA A 206 8.64 -16.00 -0.36
N GLY A 207 8.05 -17.20 -0.30
CA GLY A 207 8.31 -18.27 -1.27
C GLY A 207 7.05 -18.66 -2.03
N ALA A 208 7.23 -19.40 -3.12
CA ALA A 208 6.13 -19.95 -3.91
C ALA A 208 5.17 -20.79 -3.04
N GLY A 209 3.87 -20.56 -3.17
CA GLY A 209 2.84 -21.17 -2.31
C GLY A 209 2.73 -20.57 -0.91
N GLY A 210 3.60 -19.62 -0.56
CA GLY A 210 3.55 -18.85 0.69
C GLY A 210 2.45 -17.80 0.67
N THR A 211 2.64 -16.74 1.45
CA THR A 211 1.66 -15.64 1.63
C THR A 211 2.05 -14.38 0.87
N GLY A 212 2.98 -14.47 -0.09
CA GLY A 212 3.60 -13.30 -0.69
C GLY A 212 2.61 -12.37 -1.41
N ASP A 213 1.66 -12.93 -2.13
CA ASP A 213 0.60 -12.20 -2.81
C ASP A 213 -0.50 -11.65 -1.88
N ALA A 214 -0.47 -11.99 -0.59
CA ALA A 214 -1.37 -11.45 0.43
C ALA A 214 -0.70 -10.31 1.22
N LYS A 215 -1.50 -9.30 1.55
CA LYS A 215 -1.06 -8.17 2.38
C LYS A 215 -1.30 -8.46 3.87
N CYS A 216 -0.51 -9.38 4.42
CA CYS A 216 -0.63 -9.86 5.79
C CYS A 216 0.56 -9.47 6.68
N GLY A 217 0.33 -9.35 7.99
CA GLY A 217 1.35 -8.89 8.95
C GLY A 217 2.60 -9.76 8.97
N GLY A 218 2.46 -11.08 8.86
CA GLY A 218 3.58 -12.03 8.87
C GLY A 218 4.66 -11.74 7.83
N ASN A 219 4.27 -11.32 6.63
CA ASN A 219 5.22 -10.94 5.56
C ASN A 219 6.08 -9.72 5.92
N TYR A 220 5.54 -8.81 6.73
CA TYR A 220 6.24 -7.60 7.13
C TYR A 220 7.12 -7.87 8.35
N ALA A 221 6.62 -8.62 9.33
CA ALA A 221 7.38 -9.03 10.50
C ALA A 221 8.68 -9.77 10.12
N SER A 222 8.62 -10.69 9.15
CA SER A 222 9.79 -11.43 8.67
C SER A 222 10.82 -10.56 7.94
N SER A 223 10.42 -9.40 7.41
CA SER A 223 11.30 -8.47 6.68
C SER A 223 12.11 -7.51 7.57
N LEU A 224 11.79 -7.42 8.87
CA LEU A 224 12.38 -6.43 9.77
C LEU A 224 13.88 -6.65 10.03
N LEU A 225 14.31 -7.89 10.24
CA LEU A 225 15.73 -8.21 10.45
C LEU A 225 16.57 -7.88 9.21
N PRO A 226 16.23 -8.35 7.98
CA PRO A 226 16.93 -7.96 6.76
C PRO A 226 17.00 -6.44 6.55
N GLN A 227 15.93 -5.72 6.86
CA GLN A 227 15.89 -4.26 6.76
C GLN A 227 16.87 -3.59 7.74
N THR A 228 16.98 -4.07 8.98
CA THR A 228 17.97 -3.58 9.95
C THR A 228 19.39 -3.86 9.46
N LEU A 229 19.67 -5.07 8.96
CA LEU A 229 20.99 -5.43 8.43
C LEU A 229 21.39 -4.58 7.21
N ALA A 230 20.43 -4.22 6.36
CA ALA A 230 20.66 -3.30 5.25
C ALA A 230 21.04 -1.89 5.75
N GLN A 231 20.34 -1.39 6.78
CA GLN A 231 20.63 -0.09 7.41
C GLN A 231 22.02 -0.05 8.05
N GLU A 232 22.42 -1.12 8.75
CA GLU A 232 23.77 -1.27 9.30
C GLU A 232 24.87 -1.22 8.23
N LYS A 233 24.53 -1.60 6.98
CA LYS A 233 25.43 -1.52 5.81
C LYS A 233 25.35 -0.17 5.08
N GLY A 234 24.56 0.78 5.58
CA GLY A 234 24.39 2.11 4.97
C GLY A 234 23.41 2.14 3.79
N PHE A 235 22.47 1.19 3.73
CA PHE A 235 21.40 1.15 2.75
C PHE A 235 20.04 1.50 3.38
N GLU A 236 19.20 2.23 2.66
CA GLU A 236 17.92 2.71 3.19
C GLU A 236 16.83 1.64 3.16
N GLN A 237 16.88 0.73 2.21
CA GLN A 237 15.89 -0.33 2.00
C GLN A 237 16.54 -1.65 1.59
N VAL A 238 15.79 -2.74 1.75
CA VAL A 238 16.18 -4.08 1.32
C VAL A 238 15.36 -4.53 0.10
N CYS A 239 16.00 -5.22 -0.83
CA CYS A 239 15.37 -5.93 -1.94
C CYS A 239 15.66 -7.42 -1.83
N PHE A 240 14.64 -8.22 -2.12
CA PHE A 240 14.70 -9.67 -2.03
C PHE A 240 14.79 -10.31 -3.41
N LEU A 241 15.47 -11.46 -3.43
CA LEU A 241 15.46 -12.37 -4.56
C LEU A 241 14.45 -13.49 -4.33
N ASP A 242 14.09 -14.19 -5.41
CA ASP A 242 13.23 -15.36 -5.35
C ASP A 242 13.78 -16.40 -4.36
N SER A 243 12.90 -16.93 -3.51
CA SER A 243 13.32 -17.88 -2.48
C SER A 243 13.80 -19.23 -3.02
N SER A 244 13.48 -19.55 -4.29
CA SER A 244 13.73 -20.87 -4.86
C SER A 244 15.14 -21.03 -5.39
N THR A 245 15.68 -19.98 -6.00
CA THR A 245 16.99 -20.01 -6.67
C THR A 245 17.90 -18.86 -6.25
N GLY A 246 17.40 -17.85 -5.53
CA GLY A 246 18.19 -16.67 -5.13
C GLY A 246 18.80 -15.94 -6.34
N THR A 247 18.11 -15.96 -7.48
CA THR A 247 18.63 -15.52 -8.78
C THR A 247 17.86 -14.34 -9.34
N TYR A 248 16.55 -14.28 -9.12
CA TYR A 248 15.66 -13.32 -9.77
C TYR A 248 15.22 -12.24 -8.79
N LEU A 249 15.25 -10.99 -9.23
CA LEU A 249 14.76 -9.84 -8.48
C LEU A 249 13.24 -9.93 -8.28
N GLU A 250 12.76 -9.71 -7.05
CA GLU A 250 11.31 -9.71 -6.74
C GLU A 250 10.82 -8.34 -6.22
N GLU A 251 10.95 -8.08 -4.92
CA GLU A 251 10.35 -6.91 -4.27
C GLU A 251 11.33 -6.17 -3.35
N LEU A 252 11.07 -4.88 -3.13
CA LEU A 252 11.81 -4.03 -2.20
C LEU A 252 10.98 -3.81 -0.94
N GLY A 253 11.21 -4.60 0.10
CA GLY A 253 10.44 -4.53 1.34
C GLY A 253 8.94 -4.75 1.09
N GLY A 254 8.19 -3.67 0.91
CA GLY A 254 6.77 -3.66 0.54
C GLY A 254 6.44 -2.80 -0.69
N MET A 255 7.38 -2.65 -1.62
CA MET A 255 7.24 -1.91 -2.89
C MET A 255 7.63 -2.78 -4.09
N ASN A 256 6.92 -2.60 -5.20
CA ASN A 256 7.26 -3.25 -6.47
C ASN A 256 8.37 -2.46 -7.20
N VAL A 257 9.15 -3.13 -8.05
CA VAL A 257 10.28 -2.54 -8.79
C VAL A 257 10.03 -2.45 -10.29
N PHE A 258 10.61 -1.42 -10.89
CA PHE A 258 10.68 -1.23 -12.34
C PHE A 258 12.11 -0.90 -12.76
N VAL A 259 12.49 -1.38 -13.94
CA VAL A 259 13.79 -1.18 -14.57
C VAL A 259 13.54 -0.53 -15.93
N VAL A 260 14.11 0.66 -16.15
CA VAL A 260 14.01 1.40 -17.41
C VAL A 260 15.27 1.18 -18.22
N LYS A 261 15.09 0.78 -19.48
CA LYS A 261 16.18 0.52 -20.43
C LYS A 261 16.51 1.76 -21.24
N ALA A 262 17.73 1.81 -21.79
CA ALA A 262 18.19 2.93 -22.60
C ALA A 262 17.41 3.12 -23.91
N ASP A 263 16.76 2.06 -24.42
CA ASP A 263 15.89 2.12 -25.60
C ASP A 263 14.46 2.60 -25.26
N GLY A 264 14.17 2.86 -23.99
CA GLY A 264 12.87 3.29 -23.50
C GLY A 264 11.90 2.16 -23.14
N SER A 265 12.26 0.89 -23.33
CA SER A 265 11.47 -0.22 -22.79
C SER A 265 11.56 -0.30 -21.26
N VAL A 266 10.55 -0.89 -20.63
CA VAL A 266 10.45 -0.99 -19.17
C VAL A 266 10.16 -2.44 -18.76
N GLU A 267 10.87 -2.89 -17.74
CA GLU A 267 10.71 -4.24 -17.19
C GLU A 267 10.26 -4.16 -15.72
N THR A 268 9.44 -5.11 -15.30
CA THR A 268 9.08 -5.33 -13.89
C THR A 268 8.94 -6.82 -13.61
N PRO A 269 9.29 -7.30 -12.40
CA PRO A 269 9.08 -8.70 -12.03
C PRO A 269 7.64 -9.16 -12.29
N GLU A 270 7.48 -10.30 -12.97
CA GLU A 270 6.17 -10.93 -13.20
C GLU A 270 5.54 -11.43 -11.89
N LEU A 271 4.22 -11.56 -11.87
CA LEU A 271 3.49 -12.00 -10.67
C LEU A 271 3.58 -13.53 -10.52
N THR A 272 4.48 -13.98 -9.67
CA THR A 272 4.77 -15.41 -9.40
C THR A 272 4.02 -15.99 -8.19
N GLY A 273 3.23 -15.17 -7.49
CA GLY A 273 2.59 -15.51 -6.21
C GLY A 273 3.46 -15.23 -4.96
N SER A 274 4.75 -14.99 -5.13
CA SER A 274 5.65 -14.45 -4.08
C SER A 274 5.71 -12.92 -4.08
N ILE A 275 5.10 -12.26 -5.09
CA ILE A 275 5.08 -10.81 -5.25
C ILE A 275 3.68 -10.26 -4.97
N LEU A 276 3.60 -9.22 -4.15
CA LEU A 276 2.36 -8.50 -3.87
C LEU A 276 1.93 -7.70 -5.10
N GLU A 277 0.69 -7.92 -5.51
CA GLU A 277 0.07 -7.21 -6.64
C GLU A 277 -0.24 -5.76 -6.26
N GLY A 278 0.72 -4.85 -6.49
CA GLY A 278 0.57 -3.42 -6.18
C GLY A 278 -0.48 -2.73 -7.04
N VAL A 279 -1.43 -2.01 -6.40
CA VAL A 279 -2.33 -1.08 -7.11
C VAL A 279 -1.51 -0.04 -7.88
N THR A 280 -0.50 0.56 -7.23
CA THR A 280 0.44 1.49 -7.87
C THR A 280 1.18 0.87 -9.06
N ARG A 281 1.68 -0.36 -8.92
CA ARG A 281 2.35 -1.11 -10.00
C ARG A 281 1.44 -1.22 -11.22
N SER A 282 0.21 -1.71 -11.05
CA SER A 282 -0.72 -1.86 -12.17
C SER A 282 -1.10 -0.52 -12.81
N SER A 283 -1.21 0.56 -12.03
CA SER A 283 -1.45 1.90 -12.57
C SER A 283 -0.25 2.41 -13.39
N ILE A 284 0.98 2.18 -12.93
CA ILE A 284 2.20 2.57 -13.64
C ILE A 284 2.34 1.83 -14.97
N ILE A 285 2.05 0.53 -15.01
CA ILE A 285 2.05 -0.26 -16.25
C ILE A 285 1.08 0.37 -17.26
N GLN A 286 -0.12 0.74 -16.83
CA GLN A 286 -1.10 1.40 -17.70
C GLN A 286 -0.59 2.77 -18.20
N LEU A 287 -0.05 3.62 -17.31
CA LEU A 287 0.46 4.94 -17.69
C LEU A 287 1.64 4.85 -18.67
N LEU A 288 2.56 3.90 -18.46
CA LEU A 288 3.67 3.65 -19.39
C LEU A 288 3.17 3.18 -20.76
N THR A 289 2.17 2.30 -20.78
CA THR A 289 1.53 1.82 -22.02
C THR A 289 0.85 2.97 -22.76
N ASP A 290 0.11 3.85 -22.06
CA ASP A 290 -0.54 5.03 -22.65
C ASP A 290 0.47 6.01 -23.27
N ARG A 291 1.69 6.03 -22.75
CA ARG A 291 2.81 6.85 -23.26
C ARG A 291 3.57 6.17 -24.40
N GLY A 292 3.20 4.95 -24.77
CA GLY A 292 3.80 4.19 -25.87
C GLY A 292 5.07 3.43 -25.51
N HIS A 293 5.38 3.26 -24.23
CA HIS A 293 6.49 2.40 -23.80
C HIS A 293 6.10 0.92 -23.90
N GLU A 294 7.04 0.08 -24.31
CA GLU A 294 6.92 -1.38 -24.17
C GLU A 294 7.16 -1.76 -22.72
N VAL A 295 6.18 -2.41 -22.08
CA VAL A 295 6.28 -2.85 -20.69
C VAL A 295 6.24 -4.38 -20.62
N THR A 296 7.31 -4.97 -20.10
CA THR A 296 7.46 -6.42 -19.99
C THR A 296 7.43 -6.86 -18.53
N GLU A 297 6.42 -7.66 -18.19
CA GLU A 297 6.37 -8.40 -16.93
C GLU A 297 7.14 -9.71 -17.10
N ARG A 298 8.32 -9.84 -16.50
CA ARG A 298 9.16 -11.06 -16.60
C ARG A 298 9.99 -11.29 -15.35
N ARG A 299 10.56 -12.48 -15.18
CA ARG A 299 11.65 -12.66 -14.19
C ARG A 299 12.90 -11.89 -14.65
N ILE A 300 13.49 -11.12 -13.75
CA ILE A 300 14.68 -10.31 -14.00
C ILE A 300 15.86 -10.95 -13.25
N PRO A 301 16.79 -11.65 -13.94
CA PRO A 301 17.99 -12.18 -13.32
C PRO A 301 18.85 -11.05 -12.76
N LEU A 302 19.29 -11.18 -11.51
CA LEU A 302 20.12 -10.16 -10.87
C LEU A 302 21.42 -9.93 -11.66
N GLU A 303 22.09 -10.98 -12.11
CA GLU A 303 23.36 -10.84 -12.85
C GLU A 303 23.18 -10.10 -14.20
N GLU A 304 22.04 -10.29 -14.86
CA GLU A 304 21.66 -9.55 -16.07
C GLU A 304 21.46 -8.07 -15.76
N LEU A 305 20.67 -7.76 -14.73
CA LEU A 305 20.45 -6.38 -14.27
C LEU A 305 21.79 -5.68 -13.91
N LEU A 306 22.67 -6.36 -13.18
CA LEU A 306 23.97 -5.80 -12.82
C LEU A 306 24.87 -5.56 -14.05
N ALA A 307 24.85 -6.46 -15.03
CA ALA A 307 25.57 -6.27 -16.28
C ALA A 307 25.03 -5.06 -17.07
N ASP A 308 23.71 -4.89 -17.12
CA ASP A 308 23.08 -3.81 -17.86
C ASP A 308 23.22 -2.45 -17.18
N ILE A 309 23.28 -2.40 -15.85
CA ILE A 309 23.65 -1.19 -15.11
C ILE A 309 25.09 -0.78 -15.46
N ARG A 310 26.03 -1.75 -15.51
CA ARG A 310 27.44 -1.46 -15.85
C ARG A 310 27.64 -1.02 -17.29
N SER A 311 26.86 -1.57 -18.23
CA SER A 311 26.97 -1.22 -19.65
C SER A 311 26.24 0.08 -20.00
N GLY A 312 25.35 0.57 -19.12
CA GLY A 312 24.47 1.71 -19.39
C GLY A 312 23.21 1.33 -20.16
N ALA A 313 22.94 0.03 -20.36
CA ALA A 313 21.69 -0.44 -20.95
C ALA A 313 20.48 -0.26 -20.01
N VAL A 314 20.71 -0.14 -18.70
CA VAL A 314 19.72 0.32 -17.71
C VAL A 314 20.02 1.76 -17.34
N THR A 315 19.03 2.64 -17.53
CA THR A 315 19.14 4.09 -17.30
C THR A 315 18.49 4.51 -15.99
N GLU A 316 17.41 3.86 -15.58
CA GLU A 316 16.67 4.17 -14.36
C GLU A 316 16.19 2.90 -13.67
N VAL A 317 16.11 2.93 -12.35
CA VAL A 317 15.42 1.91 -11.56
C VAL A 317 14.58 2.66 -10.52
N PHE A 318 13.36 2.21 -10.29
CA PHE A 318 12.50 2.82 -9.28
C PHE A 318 11.61 1.80 -8.59
N ALA A 319 11.25 2.10 -7.34
CA ALA A 319 10.27 1.39 -6.55
C ALA A 319 8.92 2.12 -6.57
N CYS A 320 7.81 1.41 -6.35
CA CYS A 320 6.49 2.02 -6.25
C CYS A 320 5.60 1.37 -5.18
N GLY A 321 4.70 2.18 -4.61
CA GLY A 321 3.73 1.75 -3.61
C GLY A 321 2.94 2.94 -3.05
N THR A 322 1.81 2.70 -2.39
CA THR A 322 0.88 3.77 -1.95
C THR A 322 1.56 4.88 -1.14
N ALA A 323 2.47 4.53 -0.22
CA ALA A 323 3.08 5.48 0.71
C ALA A 323 3.94 6.53 -0.01
N ALA A 324 4.93 6.10 -0.77
CA ALA A 324 5.89 6.97 -1.46
C ALA A 324 5.53 7.26 -2.93
N VAL A 325 4.47 6.64 -3.46
CA VAL A 325 4.04 6.68 -4.87
C VAL A 325 5.09 6.05 -5.79
N VAL A 326 6.15 6.78 -6.11
CA VAL A 326 7.30 6.36 -6.92
C VAL A 326 8.57 6.88 -6.26
N THR A 327 9.53 5.99 -6.03
CA THR A 327 10.80 6.26 -5.38
C THR A 327 11.95 5.86 -6.30
N PRO A 328 12.75 6.80 -6.82
CA PRO A 328 13.94 6.48 -7.61
C PRO A 328 14.94 5.67 -6.79
N ILE A 329 15.69 4.79 -7.46
CA ILE A 329 16.76 4.00 -6.87
C ILE A 329 18.07 4.45 -7.51
N GLY A 330 18.93 5.10 -6.72
CA GLY A 330 20.21 5.65 -7.20
C GLY A 330 21.40 4.72 -6.98
N ARG A 331 21.26 3.71 -6.09
CA ARG A 331 22.33 2.78 -5.75
C ARG A 331 21.76 1.41 -5.42
N LEU A 332 22.37 0.37 -5.98
CA LEU A 332 22.06 -1.03 -5.73
C LEU A 332 23.34 -1.74 -5.26
N GLY A 333 23.32 -2.30 -4.06
CA GLY A 333 24.47 -3.01 -3.50
C GLY A 333 24.09 -4.38 -2.95
N GLY A 334 25.09 -5.22 -2.78
CA GLY A 334 24.98 -6.56 -2.21
C GLY A 334 26.33 -7.01 -1.66
N SER A 335 26.43 -8.27 -1.24
CA SER A 335 27.64 -8.80 -0.60
C SER A 335 28.92 -8.68 -1.43
N ASN A 336 28.80 -8.70 -2.76
CA ASN A 336 29.92 -8.70 -3.71
C ASN A 336 29.81 -7.64 -4.82
N PHE A 337 28.86 -6.70 -4.73
CA PHE A 337 28.72 -5.62 -5.72
C PHE A 337 28.17 -4.35 -5.08
N ASP A 338 28.46 -3.21 -5.71
CA ASP A 338 27.94 -1.91 -5.34
C ASP A 338 27.93 -1.03 -6.59
N HIS A 339 26.74 -0.67 -7.07
CA HIS A 339 26.57 0.03 -8.34
C HIS A 339 25.69 1.26 -8.16
N THR A 340 26.15 2.36 -8.77
CA THR A 340 25.36 3.59 -8.93
C THR A 340 24.54 3.45 -10.21
N ILE A 341 23.25 3.80 -10.15
CA ILE A 341 22.31 3.74 -11.26
C ILE A 341 22.05 5.17 -11.75
N GLY A 342 22.07 5.41 -13.07
CA GLY A 342 21.71 6.71 -13.65
C GLY A 342 22.50 7.90 -13.08
N GLY A 343 23.77 7.70 -12.71
CA GLY A 343 24.60 8.72 -12.05
C GLY A 343 24.20 9.04 -10.59
N GLY A 344 23.30 8.26 -10.00
CA GLY A 344 22.83 8.40 -8.61
C GLY A 344 21.65 9.35 -8.46
N GLY A 345 21.15 9.92 -9.57
CA GLY A 345 20.02 10.85 -9.62
C GLY A 345 18.67 10.18 -9.83
N ALA A 346 17.61 10.98 -9.80
CA ALA A 346 16.29 10.54 -10.21
C ALA A 346 16.17 10.62 -11.74
N GLY A 347 15.71 9.54 -12.37
CA GLY A 347 15.54 9.48 -13.83
C GLY A 347 14.35 10.28 -14.33
N GLU A 348 14.38 10.66 -15.62
CA GLU A 348 13.36 11.52 -16.24
C GLU A 348 12.02 10.81 -16.34
N LEU A 349 12.00 9.55 -16.80
CA LEU A 349 10.76 8.77 -16.93
C LEU A 349 10.16 8.50 -15.54
N THR A 350 10.99 8.17 -14.57
CA THR A 350 10.60 7.96 -13.17
C THR A 350 9.86 9.19 -12.62
N LEU A 351 10.41 10.39 -12.79
CA LEU A 351 9.79 11.63 -12.31
C LEU A 351 8.53 11.99 -13.11
N ALA A 352 8.53 11.76 -14.42
CA ALA A 352 7.36 12.01 -15.26
C ALA A 352 6.16 11.12 -14.86
N ILE A 353 6.39 9.82 -14.63
CA ILE A 353 5.35 8.90 -14.16
C ILE A 353 4.86 9.26 -12.76
N ARG A 354 5.78 9.64 -11.86
CA ARG A 354 5.40 10.13 -10.54
C ARG A 354 4.49 11.35 -10.64
N GLY A 355 4.87 12.34 -11.45
CA GLY A 355 4.09 13.56 -11.65
C GLY A 355 2.70 13.28 -12.21
N GLU A 356 2.61 12.49 -13.28
CA GLU A 356 1.33 12.12 -13.89
C GLU A 356 0.40 11.41 -12.90
N LEU A 357 0.92 10.43 -12.15
CA LEU A 357 0.12 9.70 -11.16
C LEU A 357 -0.33 10.58 -9.99
N THR A 358 0.52 11.45 -9.46
CA THR A 358 0.12 12.36 -8.38
C THR A 358 -0.82 13.46 -8.88
N ASP A 359 -0.70 13.92 -10.12
CA ASP A 359 -1.62 14.88 -10.71
C ASP A 359 -3.02 14.29 -10.88
N ILE A 360 -3.15 13.01 -11.28
CA ILE A 360 -4.44 12.32 -11.30
C ILE A 360 -5.01 12.22 -9.88
N GLN A 361 -4.22 11.78 -8.91
CA GLN A 361 -4.67 11.61 -7.52
C GLN A 361 -5.18 12.91 -6.89
N ASN A 362 -4.56 14.04 -7.22
CA ASN A 362 -4.90 15.36 -6.69
C ASN A 362 -5.88 16.15 -7.59
N GLY A 363 -6.43 15.53 -8.64
CA GLY A 363 -7.41 16.18 -9.53
C GLY A 363 -6.82 17.29 -10.41
N ARG A 364 -5.50 17.30 -10.61
CA ARG A 364 -4.79 18.26 -11.48
C ARG A 364 -4.68 17.79 -12.93
N ALA A 365 -4.76 16.47 -13.15
CA ALA A 365 -4.83 15.85 -14.46
C ALA A 365 -6.15 15.10 -14.64
N ALA A 366 -6.54 14.89 -15.90
CA ALA A 366 -7.73 14.13 -16.23
C ALA A 366 -7.57 12.66 -15.82
N ASP A 367 -8.56 12.15 -15.08
CA ASP A 367 -8.67 10.72 -14.78
C ASP A 367 -9.23 9.96 -15.99
N ARG A 368 -8.35 9.61 -16.92
CA ARG A 368 -8.70 8.94 -18.18
C ARG A 368 -9.24 7.51 -17.98
N HIS A 369 -9.04 6.93 -16.80
CA HIS A 369 -9.31 5.52 -16.51
C HIS A 369 -10.38 5.30 -15.44
N GLY A 370 -11.00 6.37 -14.92
CA GLY A 370 -11.98 6.27 -13.85
C GLY A 370 -11.40 5.69 -12.56
N TRP A 371 -10.15 6.03 -12.25
CA TRP A 371 -9.45 5.60 -11.05
C TRP A 371 -9.83 6.35 -9.78
N MET A 372 -10.41 7.55 -9.89
CA MET A 372 -10.76 8.37 -8.74
C MET A 372 -12.22 8.12 -8.33
N THR A 373 -12.42 7.77 -7.06
CA THR A 373 -13.74 7.61 -6.45
C THR A 373 -13.98 8.74 -5.46
N ARG A 374 -15.08 9.48 -5.62
CA ARG A 374 -15.44 10.59 -4.73
C ARG A 374 -15.98 10.07 -3.40
N LEU A 375 -15.50 10.63 -2.30
CA LEU A 375 -15.91 10.32 -0.93
C LEU A 375 -16.79 11.41 -0.30
N ALA A 376 -16.47 12.69 -0.53
CA ALA A 376 -17.20 13.86 -0.01
C ALA A 376 -17.28 14.98 -1.05
#